data_AF-A0A411HLX9-F1
#
_entry.id   AF-A0A411HLX9-F1
#
_cell.length_a   1.000
_cell.length_b   1.000
_cell.length_c   1.000
_cell.angle_alpha   90.00
_cell.angle_beta   90.00
_cell.angle_gamma   90.00
#
_symmetry.space_group_name_H-M   'P 1'
#
loop_
_entity.id
_entity.type
_entity.pdbx_description
1 polymer ?
#
loop_
_entity_poly.entity_id
_entity_poly.type
_entity_poly.pdbx_seq_one_letter_code
_entity_poly.pdbx_strand_id
1 'polypeptide(L)'
;MNRITRSLIPFALILALGACQKEAPPPAAQPAAVKPVAPTPPPTVTPAAAPMVAADAPIPVVQNIGVPECDDYLRKYETCISSKVPDAARAAFNQGLEQTRNAWRAAAASPSGKSALVTACMQAQAATKTAMTQYGCTDL
;
A
#
# COMPACT_ATOMS: atom_id res chain seq x y z
N MET A 1 -5.96 6.64 56.91
CA MET A 1 -4.92 6.37 57.94
C MET A 1 -3.53 6.47 57.32
N ASN A 2 -2.80 7.56 57.65
CA ASN A 2 -1.37 7.67 57.99
C ASN A 2 -0.41 6.56 57.48
N ARG A 3 0.76 6.78 56.86
CA ARG A 3 1.88 7.74 57.08
C ARG A 3 2.73 7.76 55.78
N ILE A 4 3.00 8.88 55.11
CA ILE A 4 4.06 9.86 55.38
C ILE A 4 5.28 9.28 56.12
N THR A 5 6.11 8.53 55.39
CA THR A 5 7.56 8.41 55.64
C THR A 5 8.24 9.04 54.42
N ARG A 6 8.37 10.36 54.40
CA ARG A 6 9.64 11.04 54.72
C ARG A 6 10.81 10.44 53.93
N SER A 7 10.89 10.79 52.65
CA SER A 7 12.17 11.14 52.05
C SER A 7 11.95 12.41 51.21
N LEU A 8 12.13 13.55 51.88
CA LEU A 8 12.40 14.83 51.25
C LEU A 8 13.86 14.76 50.79
N ILE A 9 14.12 14.85 49.48
CA ILE A 9 15.11 15.77 48.93
C ILE A 9 14.63 16.18 47.52
N PRO A 10 14.46 17.49 47.29
CA PRO A 10 13.97 18.07 46.05
C PRO A 10 15.15 18.22 45.07
N PHE A 11 14.94 17.94 43.80
CA PHE A 11 15.68 18.65 42.76
C PHE A 11 14.70 19.22 41.75
N ALA A 12 14.78 20.54 41.68
CA ALA A 12 14.02 21.41 40.83
C ALA A 12 14.18 21.04 39.35
N LEU A 13 13.07 21.21 38.62
CA LEU A 13 13.03 21.94 37.36
C LEU A 13 13.83 21.37 36.18
N ILE A 14 13.18 20.58 35.32
CA ILE A 14 13.20 20.83 33.86
C ILE A 14 11.79 20.54 33.31
N LEU A 15 11.12 21.58 32.82
CA LEU A 15 9.97 21.47 31.94
C LEU A 15 10.40 20.82 30.61
N ALA A 16 9.75 19.74 30.20
CA ALA A 16 9.59 19.41 28.79
C ALA A 16 8.21 18.76 28.60
N LEU A 17 7.42 19.40 27.75
CA LEU A 17 6.07 19.01 27.33
C LEU A 17 6.09 17.63 26.68
N GLY A 18 5.07 16.82 26.97
CA GLY A 18 4.85 15.55 26.27
C GLY A 18 3.77 14.71 26.92
N ALA A 19 2.51 15.13 26.78
CA ALA A 19 1.36 14.29 27.07
C ALA A 19 1.40 13.03 26.20
N CYS A 20 1.45 11.86 26.83
CA CYS A 20 0.77 10.64 26.39
C CYS A 20 0.75 9.60 27.51
N GLN A 21 -0.36 9.60 28.26
CA GLN A 21 -0.81 8.49 29.09
C GLN A 21 -0.97 7.23 28.24
N LYS A 22 -0.15 6.21 28.46
CA LYS A 22 -0.55 4.81 28.23
C LYS A 22 0.29 3.86 29.09
N GLU A 23 -0.30 3.45 30.21
CA GLU A 23 0.09 2.25 30.96
C GLU A 23 0.21 1.03 30.03
N ALA A 24 1.25 0.24 30.29
CA ALA A 24 1.70 -0.89 29.50
C ALA A 24 0.76 -2.13 29.60
N PRO A 25 0.51 -2.85 28.50
CA PRO A 25 0.09 -4.25 28.57
C PRO A 25 1.29 -5.18 28.87
N PRO A 26 1.05 -6.33 29.54
CA PRO A 26 2.08 -7.24 30.08
C PRO A 26 2.93 -7.95 29.00
N PRO A 27 4.12 -8.48 29.36
CA PRO A 27 5.08 -8.99 28.39
C PRO A 27 4.60 -10.32 27.77
N ALA A 28 4.33 -10.29 26.47
CA ALA A 28 4.32 -11.49 25.66
C ALA A 28 5.74 -12.09 25.61
N ALA A 29 5.80 -13.41 25.77
CA ALA A 29 7.03 -14.21 25.83
C ALA A 29 8.07 -13.82 24.76
N GLN A 30 9.29 -13.54 25.22
CA GLN A 30 10.44 -13.27 24.37
C GLN A 30 10.83 -14.55 23.60
N PRO A 31 10.89 -14.53 22.25
CA PRO A 31 11.57 -15.58 21.50
C PRO A 31 13.07 -15.53 21.82
N ALA A 32 13.66 -16.72 22.01
CA ALA A 32 15.06 -16.91 22.32
C ALA A 32 16.00 -16.10 21.40
N ALA A 33 17.05 -15.55 22.02
CA ALA A 33 18.11 -14.79 21.39
C ALA A 33 18.68 -15.50 20.15
N VAL A 34 18.45 -14.92 18.98
CA VAL A 34 19.18 -15.27 17.76
C VAL A 34 20.53 -14.57 17.83
N LYS A 35 21.62 -15.35 17.90
CA LYS A 35 22.99 -14.83 17.77
C LYS A 35 23.11 -13.95 16.51
N PRO A 36 23.87 -12.84 16.53
CA PRO A 36 24.15 -12.05 15.34
C PRO A 36 24.81 -12.93 14.28
N VAL A 37 24.09 -13.24 13.20
CA VAL A 37 24.69 -13.74 11.97
C VAL A 37 25.41 -12.54 11.37
N ALA A 38 26.72 -12.64 11.20
CA ALA A 38 27.51 -11.64 10.49
C ALA A 38 26.86 -11.35 9.12
N PRO A 39 26.86 -10.10 8.64
CA PRO A 39 26.27 -9.78 7.36
C PRO A 39 27.02 -10.52 6.26
N THR A 40 26.37 -11.53 5.68
CA THR A 40 26.73 -12.05 4.37
C THR A 40 26.65 -10.86 3.40
N PRO A 41 27.69 -10.57 2.59
CA PRO A 41 27.57 -9.55 1.57
C PRO A 41 26.38 -9.89 0.66
N PRO A 42 25.53 -8.92 0.28
CA PRO A 42 24.44 -9.15 -0.65
C PRO A 42 25.01 -9.72 -1.95
N PRO A 43 24.30 -10.66 -2.63
CA PRO A 43 24.69 -11.02 -3.98
C PRO A 43 24.77 -9.74 -4.80
N THR A 44 25.94 -9.51 -5.39
CA THR A 44 26.18 -8.43 -6.34
C THR A 44 25.24 -8.67 -7.52
N VAL A 45 24.06 -8.04 -7.48
CA VAL A 45 23.18 -7.96 -8.64
C VAL A 45 23.89 -7.04 -9.63
N THR A 46 24.68 -7.65 -10.52
CA THR A 46 25.00 -7.09 -11.83
C THR A 46 23.70 -6.54 -12.41
N PRO A 47 23.61 -5.23 -12.72
CA PRO A 47 22.53 -4.72 -13.53
C PRO A 47 22.71 -5.33 -14.91
N ALA A 48 21.92 -6.35 -15.23
CA ALA A 48 21.70 -6.74 -16.62
C ALA A 48 20.97 -5.56 -17.27
N ALA A 49 21.76 -4.67 -17.89
CA ALA A 49 21.27 -3.67 -18.81
C ALA A 49 20.57 -4.38 -19.97
N ALA A 50 19.25 -4.55 -19.84
CA ALA A 50 18.41 -4.84 -20.98
C ALA A 50 18.40 -3.60 -21.89
N PRO A 51 18.53 -3.77 -23.22
CA PRO A 51 18.59 -2.64 -24.13
C PRO A 51 17.29 -1.84 -24.07
N MET A 52 17.45 -0.53 -23.87
CA MET A 52 16.41 0.48 -24.06
C MET A 52 16.00 0.48 -25.53
N VAL A 53 14.97 -0.29 -25.87
CA VAL A 53 14.22 -0.09 -27.11
C VAL A 53 13.25 1.07 -26.85
N ALA A 54 13.58 2.22 -27.44
CA ALA A 54 12.59 3.23 -27.75
C ALA A 54 11.54 2.61 -28.68
N ALA A 55 10.27 2.66 -28.28
CA ALA A 55 9.14 2.43 -29.16
C ALA A 55 8.33 3.74 -29.21
N ASP A 56 8.34 4.32 -30.39
CA ASP A 56 7.63 5.51 -30.84
C ASP A 56 6.12 5.21 -31.00
N ALA A 57 5.26 6.07 -30.40
CA ALA A 57 3.80 6.27 -30.62
C ALA A 57 2.77 5.16 -30.23
N PRO A 58 1.46 5.46 -30.04
CA PRO A 58 0.75 6.66 -29.56
C PRO A 58 0.02 6.43 -28.19
N ILE A 59 -0.54 7.50 -27.59
CA ILE A 59 -1.35 7.49 -26.35
C ILE A 59 -2.81 7.03 -26.62
N PRO A 60 -3.61 6.73 -25.59
CA PRO A 60 -3.97 5.41 -25.09
C PRO A 60 -5.26 4.89 -25.76
N VAL A 61 -5.21 3.72 -26.41
CA VAL A 61 -6.43 2.90 -26.46
C VAL A 61 -6.74 2.55 -25.00
N VAL A 62 -7.98 2.30 -24.61
CA VAL A 62 -8.24 1.70 -23.29
C VAL A 62 -7.44 0.39 -23.25
N GLN A 63 -6.24 0.45 -22.66
CA GLN A 63 -5.21 -0.55 -22.85
C GLN A 63 -5.56 -1.71 -21.92
N ASN A 64 -6.35 -2.65 -22.44
CA ASN A 64 -6.65 -3.88 -21.75
C ASN A 64 -5.36 -4.57 -21.30
N ILE A 65 -5.36 -5.04 -20.06
CA ILE A 65 -4.29 -5.80 -19.41
C ILE A 65 -4.28 -7.24 -19.93
N GLY A 66 -5.38 -7.65 -20.59
CA GLY A 66 -5.53 -8.98 -21.18
C GLY A 66 -5.99 -10.01 -20.16
N VAL A 67 -6.60 -9.55 -19.07
CA VAL A 67 -7.34 -10.35 -18.09
C VAL A 67 -8.76 -9.77 -18.05
N PRO A 68 -9.74 -10.42 -18.69
CA PRO A 68 -11.07 -9.84 -18.93
C PRO A 68 -11.76 -9.32 -17.66
N GLU A 69 -11.67 -10.07 -16.57
CA GLU A 69 -12.26 -9.73 -15.28
C GLU A 69 -11.66 -8.45 -14.69
N CYS A 70 -10.36 -8.24 -14.89
CA CYS A 70 -9.64 -7.07 -14.41
C CYS A 70 -9.87 -5.85 -15.27
N ASP A 71 -9.95 -6.06 -16.58
CA ASP A 71 -10.32 -5.02 -17.50
C ASP A 71 -11.76 -4.53 -17.23
N ASP A 72 -12.66 -5.43 -16.84
CA ASP A 72 -14.03 -5.07 -16.45
C ASP A 72 -14.09 -4.27 -15.15
N TYR A 73 -13.41 -4.72 -14.10
CA TYR A 73 -13.30 -3.97 -12.84
C TYR A 73 -12.73 -2.56 -13.08
N LEU A 74 -11.65 -2.44 -13.86
CA LEU A 74 -11.03 -1.14 -14.13
C LEU A 74 -11.95 -0.19 -14.90
N ARG A 75 -12.74 -0.70 -15.86
CA ARG A 75 -13.76 0.10 -16.55
C ARG A 75 -14.85 0.57 -15.60
N LYS A 76 -15.37 -0.32 -14.75
CA LYS A 76 -16.38 0.03 -13.73
C LYS A 76 -15.85 1.08 -12.77
N TYR A 77 -14.58 0.93 -12.35
CA TYR A 77 -13.95 1.86 -11.43
C TYR A 77 -13.78 3.25 -12.04
N GLU A 78 -13.27 3.34 -13.26
CA GLU A 78 -13.14 4.61 -13.99
C GLU A 78 -14.50 5.28 -14.25
N THR A 79 -15.52 4.49 -14.61
CA THR A 79 -16.89 4.98 -14.78
C THR A 79 -17.43 5.58 -13.48
N CYS A 80 -17.19 4.90 -12.35
CA CYS A 80 -17.64 5.41 -11.07
C CYS A 80 -16.90 6.67 -10.64
N ILE A 81 -15.57 6.69 -10.79
CA ILE A 81 -14.77 7.88 -10.51
C ILE A 81 -15.26 9.08 -11.34
N SER A 82 -15.56 8.86 -12.62
CA SER A 82 -16.02 9.91 -13.51
C SER A 82 -17.43 10.41 -13.17
N SER A 83 -18.31 9.53 -12.69
CA SER A 83 -19.73 9.86 -12.47
C SER A 83 -20.08 10.25 -11.04
N LYS A 84 -19.35 9.73 -10.05
CA LYS A 84 -19.70 9.82 -8.62
C LYS A 84 -18.68 10.55 -7.77
N VAL A 85 -17.41 10.55 -8.17
CA VAL A 85 -16.35 11.17 -7.37
C VAL A 85 -16.22 12.67 -7.72
N PRO A 86 -16.17 13.57 -6.72
CA PRO A 86 -15.96 14.99 -6.95
C PRO A 86 -14.64 15.29 -7.67
N ASP A 87 -14.63 16.32 -8.52
CA ASP A 87 -13.46 16.69 -9.34
C ASP A 87 -12.17 16.86 -8.52
N ALA A 88 -12.28 17.45 -7.32
CA ALA A 88 -11.16 17.66 -6.40
C ALA A 88 -10.43 16.36 -6.00
N ALA A 89 -11.12 15.22 -5.99
CA ALA A 89 -10.54 13.91 -5.66
C ALA A 89 -10.30 13.03 -6.90
N ARG A 90 -10.97 13.33 -8.02
CA ARG A 90 -10.96 12.53 -9.25
C ARG A 90 -9.55 12.35 -9.82
N ALA A 91 -8.76 13.42 -9.84
CA ALA A 91 -7.40 13.40 -10.35
C ALA A 91 -6.51 12.38 -9.61
N ALA A 92 -6.61 12.34 -8.27
CA ALA A 92 -5.84 11.40 -7.46
C ALA A 92 -6.22 9.93 -7.74
N PHE A 93 -7.52 9.64 -7.89
CA PHE A 93 -7.97 8.29 -8.23
C PHE A 93 -7.56 7.87 -9.64
N ASN A 94 -7.65 8.78 -10.61
CA ASN A 94 -7.20 8.51 -11.98
C ASN A 94 -5.70 8.21 -12.03
N GLN A 95 -4.88 8.97 -11.29
CA GLN A 95 -3.44 8.69 -11.19
C GLN A 95 -3.17 7.31 -10.57
N GLY A 96 -3.86 6.95 -9.50
CA GLY A 96 -3.74 5.62 -8.88
C GLY A 96 -4.18 4.49 -9.81
N LEU A 97 -5.26 4.70 -10.57
CA LEU A 97 -5.73 3.77 -11.59
C LEU A 97 -4.71 3.57 -12.70
N GLU A 98 -4.10 4.66 -13.19
CA GLU A 98 -3.09 4.59 -14.24
C GLU A 98 -1.84 3.86 -13.77
N GLN A 99 -1.36 4.12 -12.54
CA GLN A 99 -0.25 3.37 -11.94
C GLN A 99 -0.57 1.88 -11.84
N THR A 100 -1.79 1.53 -11.41
CA THR A 100 -2.26 0.15 -11.32
C THR A 100 -2.26 -0.52 -12.69
N ARG A 101 -2.82 0.15 -13.71
CA ARG A 101 -2.81 -0.33 -15.10
C ARG A 101 -1.40 -0.58 -15.60
N ASN A 102 -0.47 0.32 -15.32
CA ASN A 102 0.92 0.19 -15.76
C ASN A 102 1.61 -1.01 -15.09
N ALA A 103 1.44 -1.17 -13.78
CA ALA A 103 1.99 -2.31 -13.02
C ALA A 103 1.40 -3.64 -13.50
N TRP A 104 0.09 -3.69 -13.71
CA TRP A 104 -0.59 -4.89 -14.17
C TRP A 104 -0.24 -5.23 -15.62
N ARG A 105 -0.06 -4.25 -16.52
CA ARG A 105 0.45 -4.51 -17.87
C ARG A 105 1.86 -5.13 -17.85
N ALA A 106 2.73 -4.64 -16.97
CA ALA A 106 4.07 -5.22 -16.82
C ALA A 106 3.98 -6.67 -16.32
N ALA A 107 3.13 -6.97 -15.34
CA ALA A 107 2.90 -8.34 -14.87
C ALA A 107 2.27 -9.24 -15.95
N ALA A 108 1.35 -8.70 -16.74
CA ALA A 108 0.67 -9.40 -17.83
C ALA A 108 1.59 -9.70 -19.04
N ALA A 109 2.83 -9.20 -19.06
CA ALA A 109 3.81 -9.55 -20.08
C ALA A 109 4.19 -11.04 -20.09
N SER A 110 3.88 -11.78 -19.01
CA SER A 110 4.08 -13.22 -18.91
C SER A 110 2.77 -13.97 -18.62
N PRO A 111 2.60 -15.22 -19.10
CA PRO A 111 1.42 -16.03 -18.79
C PRO A 111 1.23 -16.30 -17.30
N SER A 112 2.32 -16.55 -16.57
CA SER A 112 2.30 -16.74 -15.11
C SER A 112 1.87 -15.46 -14.39
N GLY A 113 2.34 -14.29 -14.83
CA GLY A 113 1.91 -13.02 -14.27
C GLY A 113 0.44 -12.69 -14.55
N LYS A 114 -0.10 -13.04 -15.74
CA LYS A 114 -1.54 -12.96 -16.02
C LYS A 114 -2.37 -13.83 -15.07
N SER A 115 -1.92 -15.05 -14.79
CA SER A 115 -2.61 -15.94 -13.85
C SER A 115 -2.60 -15.36 -12.42
N ALA A 116 -1.46 -14.83 -11.97
CA ALA A 116 -1.37 -14.16 -10.66
C ALA A 116 -2.24 -12.90 -10.57
N LEU A 117 -2.39 -12.18 -11.68
CA LEU A 117 -3.21 -10.97 -11.75
C LEU A 117 -4.67 -11.22 -11.44
N VAL A 118 -5.25 -12.36 -11.85
CA VAL A 118 -6.67 -12.68 -11.57
C VAL A 118 -6.95 -12.56 -10.07
N THR A 119 -6.13 -13.20 -9.23
CA THR A 119 -6.30 -13.14 -7.78
C THR A 119 -6.03 -11.75 -7.22
N ALA A 120 -4.94 -11.10 -7.64
CA ALA A 120 -4.58 -9.76 -7.16
C ALA A 120 -5.67 -8.72 -7.47
N CYS A 121 -6.27 -8.83 -8.65
CA CYS A 121 -7.32 -7.98 -9.14
C CYS A 121 -8.65 -8.19 -8.43
N MET A 122 -9.04 -9.45 -8.14
CA MET A 122 -10.21 -9.71 -7.30
C MET A 122 -10.06 -9.12 -5.89
N GLN A 123 -8.87 -9.20 -5.32
CA GLN A 123 -8.57 -8.57 -4.03
C GLN A 123 -8.64 -7.05 -4.13
N ALA A 124 -8.08 -6.46 -5.19
CA ALA A 124 -8.16 -5.03 -5.44
C ALA A 124 -9.61 -4.56 -5.64
N GLN A 125 -10.42 -5.31 -6.37
CA GLN A 125 -11.84 -5.06 -6.56
C GLN A 125 -12.59 -5.05 -5.23
N ALA A 126 -12.41 -6.09 -4.41
CA ALA A 126 -13.06 -6.17 -3.09
C ALA A 126 -12.66 -4.99 -2.19
N ALA A 127 -11.37 -4.67 -2.12
CA ALA A 127 -10.87 -3.53 -1.35
C ALA A 127 -11.42 -2.19 -1.87
N THR A 128 -11.45 -2.01 -3.18
CA THR A 128 -11.93 -0.78 -3.83
C THR A 128 -13.42 -0.62 -3.65
N LYS A 129 -14.21 -1.69 -3.76
CA LYS A 129 -15.65 -1.65 -3.52
C LYS A 129 -15.96 -1.14 -2.11
N THR A 130 -15.28 -1.69 -1.10
CA THR A 130 -15.43 -1.21 0.28
C THR A 130 -15.02 0.26 0.42
N ALA A 131 -13.85 0.63 -0.12
CA ALA A 131 -13.34 2.00 -0.03
C ALA A 131 -14.22 3.03 -0.77
N MET A 132 -14.80 2.63 -1.90
CA MET A 132 -15.57 3.51 -2.78
C MET A 132 -17.08 3.48 -2.50
N THR A 133 -17.54 2.66 -1.56
CA THR A 133 -18.95 2.67 -1.13
C THR A 133 -19.38 4.04 -0.63
N GLN A 134 -18.48 4.81 0.01
CA GLN A 134 -18.76 6.19 0.45
C GLN A 134 -19.08 7.15 -0.70
N TYR A 135 -18.57 6.88 -1.90
CA TYR A 135 -18.87 7.65 -3.11
C TYR A 135 -20.09 7.09 -3.86
N GLY A 136 -20.72 6.02 -3.38
CA GLY A 136 -21.83 5.35 -4.06
C GLY A 136 -21.39 4.43 -5.21
N CYS A 137 -20.13 3.99 -5.21
CA CYS A 137 -19.60 3.02 -6.18
C CYS A 137 -19.80 1.57 -5.72
N THR A 138 -21.04 1.09 -5.72
CA THR A 138 -21.38 -0.25 -5.21
C THR A 138 -21.21 -1.39 -6.23
N ASP A 139 -21.17 -1.05 -7.52
CA ASP A 139 -21.11 -1.99 -8.64
C ASP A 139 -19.71 -2.22 -9.20
N LEU A 140 -18.69 -1.89 -8.40
CA LEU A 140 -17.29 -2.18 -8.68
C LEU A 140 -16.97 -3.66 -8.54
#